data_AF-A0A949Y5F7-F1
#
_entry.id   AF-A0A949Y5F7-F1
#
_cell.length_a   1.000
_cell.length_b   1.000
_cell.length_c   1.000
_cell.angle_alpha   90.00
_cell.angle_beta   90.00
_cell.angle_gamma   90.00
#
_symmetry.space_group_name_H-M   'P 1'
#
loop_
_entity.id
_entity.type
_entity.pdbx_description
1 polymer ?
#
loop_
_entity_poly.entity_id
_entity_poly.type
_entity_poly.pdbx_seq_one_letter_code
_entity_poly.pdbx_strand_id
1 'polypeptide(L)' 'MHTAEKVIATLRAHEAELRQSGLRSLSLFGSVARGEAQTESDIDLAAELDPAAR' A
#
# COMPACT_ATOMS: atom_id res chain seq x y z
N MET A 1 -16.18 1.54 -1.08
CA MET A 1 -15.32 2.18 -0.07
C MET A 1 -14.29 1.16 0.41
N HIS A 2 -13.00 1.46 0.25
CA HIS A 2 -11.92 0.63 0.79
C HIS A 2 -11.67 1.00 2.25
N THR A 3 -11.37 0.02 3.10
CA THR A 3 -10.90 0.28 4.48
C THR A 3 -9.40 0.04 4.56
N ALA A 4 -8.75 0.68 5.53
CA ALA A 4 -7.32 0.51 5.75
C ALA A 4 -6.95 -0.97 5.97
N GLU A 5 -7.75 -1.71 6.74
CA GLU A 5 -7.52 -3.14 7.02
C GLU A 5 -7.58 -3.97 5.74
N LYS A 6 -8.56 -3.72 4.86
CA LYS A 6 -8.70 -4.48 3.61
C LYS A 6 -7.55 -4.19 2.65
N VAL A 7 -7.12 -2.93 2.57
CA VAL A 7 -5.96 -2.54 1.75
C VAL A 7 -4.69 -3.20 2.28
N ILE A 8 -4.42 -3.08 3.59
CA ILE A 8 -3.23 -3.68 4.22
C ILE A 8 -3.24 -5.20 4.07
N ALA A 9 -4.39 -5.86 4.27
CA ALA A 9 -4.51 -7.31 4.09
C ALA A 9 -4.17 -7.74 2.65
N THR A 10 -4.63 -6.98 1.65
CA THR A 10 -4.30 -7.23 0.25
C THR A 10 -2.81 -7.06 0.01
N LEU A 11 -2.21 -5.95 0.46
CA LEU A 11 -0.76 -5.72 0.32
C LEU A 11 0.09 -6.80 1.00
N ARG A 12 -0.34 -7.29 2.17
CA ARG A 12 0.32 -8.39 2.89
C ARG A 12 0.22 -9.72 2.13
N ALA A 13 -0.91 -10.00 1.50
CA ALA A 13 -1.07 -11.22 0.69
C ALA A 13 -0.10 -11.25 -0.51
N HIS A 14 0.29 -10.09 -1.03
CA HIS A 14 1.26 -9.94 -2.12
C HIS A 14 2.67 -9.57 -1.65
N GLU A 15 2.96 -9.61 -0.34
CA GLU A 15 4.24 -9.12 0.19
C GLU A 15 5.44 -9.79 -0.49
N ALA A 16 5.42 -11.11 -0.68
CA ALA A 16 6.53 -11.82 -1.30
C ALA A 16 6.85 -11.35 -2.73
N GLU A 17 5.83 -11.09 -3.55
CA GLU A 17 5.96 -10.60 -4.92
C GLU A 17 6.49 -9.16 -4.93
N LEU A 18 5.92 -8.29 -4.10
CA LEU A 18 6.36 -6.90 -3.97
C LEU A 18 7.83 -6.81 -3.50
N ARG A 19 8.22 -7.66 -2.54
CA ARG A 19 9.62 -7.74 -2.08
C ARG A 19 10.56 -8.16 -3.21
N GLN A 20 10.16 -9.14 -4.02
CA GLN A 20 10.94 -9.59 -5.18
C GLN A 20 11.05 -8.51 -6.26
N SER A 21 10.07 -7.63 -6.38
CA SER A 21 10.14 -6.46 -7.27
C SER A 21 10.98 -5.30 -6.72
N GLY A 22 11.72 -5.50 -5.62
CA GLY A 22 12.60 -4.49 -5.04
C GLY A 22 11.93 -3.55 -4.05
N LEU A 23 10.69 -3.83 -3.60
CA LEU A 23 10.03 -3.01 -2.59
C LEU A 23 10.66 -3.25 -1.20
N ARG A 24 11.20 -2.19 -0.60
CA ARG A 24 11.74 -2.20 0.76
C ARG A 24 10.69 -1.86 1.82
N SER A 25 9.80 -0.93 1.55
CA SER A 25 8.67 -0.65 2.44
C SER A 25 7.52 -0.01 1.66
N LEU A 26 6.31 -0.16 2.18
CA LEU A 26 5.11 0.45 1.62
C LEU A 26 4.23 0.94 2.76
N SER A 27 3.81 2.19 2.68
CA SER A 27 2.97 2.86 3.67
C SER A 27 1.66 3.30 3.03
N LEU A 28 0.55 2.97 3.68
CA LEU A 28 -0.77 3.50 3.33
C LEU A 28 -0.96 4.85 4.01
N PHE A 29 -1.34 5.86 3.23
CA PHE A 29 -1.68 7.18 3.75
C PHE A 29 -2.98 7.71 3.10
N GLY A 30 -3.27 8.99 3.27
CA GLY A 30 -4.44 9.61 2.65
C GLY A 30 -5.75 9.29 3.37
N SER A 31 -6.86 9.50 2.66
CA SER A 31 -8.22 9.42 3.23
C SER A 31 -8.57 8.01 3.72
N VAL A 32 -8.12 6.96 3.02
CA VAL A 32 -8.33 5.56 3.41
C VAL A 32 -7.63 5.25 4.74
N ALA A 33 -6.40 5.73 4.92
CA ALA A 33 -5.67 5.55 6.18
C ALA A 33 -6.35 6.26 7.38
N ARG A 34 -7.02 7.39 7.13
CA ARG A 34 -7.70 8.18 8.16
C ARG A 34 -9.16 7.76 8.41
N GLY A 35 -9.70 6.81 7.64
CA GLY A 35 -11.12 6.44 7.72
C GLY A 35 -12.07 7.48 7.12
N GLU A 36 -11.56 8.40 6.30
CA GLU A 36 -12.30 9.50 5.67
C GLU A 36 -12.62 9.21 4.18
N ALA A 37 -12.29 8.01 3.69
CA ALA A 37 -12.51 7.64 2.30
C ALA A 37 -14.00 7.59 1.95
N GLN A 38 -14.35 8.11 0.77
CA GLN A 38 -15.66 8.01 0.15
C GLN A 38 -15.65 6.94 -0.95
N THR A 39 -16.79 6.72 -1.61
CA THR A 39 -16.91 5.71 -2.68
C THR A 39 -15.92 5.93 -3.82
N GLU A 40 -15.69 7.18 -4.20
CA GLU A 40 -14.80 7.58 -5.30
C GLU A 40 -13.36 7.89 -4.84
N SER A 41 -13.02 7.58 -3.58
CA SER A 41 -11.67 7.86 -3.07
C SER A 41 -10.63 6.88 -3.61
N ASP A 42 -9.51 7.43 -4.07
CA ASP A 42 -8.31 6.69 -4.43
C ASP A 42 -7.61 6.08 -3.20
N ILE A 43 -6.64 5.19 -3.46
CA ILE A 43 -5.75 4.61 -2.45
C ILE A 43 -4.35 5.21 -2.63
N ASP A 44 -3.87 5.93 -1.62
CA ASP A 44 -2.55 6.57 -1.64
C ASP A 44 -1.49 5.69 -0.96
N LEU A 45 -0.41 5.39 -1.69
CA LEU A 45 0.70 4.54 -1.20
C LEU A 45 2.05 5.22 -1.39
N ALA A 46 2.91 5.15 -0.37
CA ALA A 46 4.28 5.61 -0.42
C ALA A 46 5.21 4.39 -0.39
N ALA A 47 6.03 4.25 -1.42
CA ALA A 47 6.96 3.13 -1.57
C ALA A 47 8.40 3.58 -1.32
N GLU A 48 9.12 2.80 -0.53
CA GLU A 48 10.57 2.81 -0.49
C GLU A 48 11.07 1.61 -1.29
N LEU A 49 11.90 1.84 -2.29
CA LEU A 49 12.54 0.80 -3.09
C LEU A 49 13.95 0.55 -2.57
N ASP A 50 14.42 -0.69 -2.72
CA ASP A 50 15.82 -1.00 -2.52
C ASP A 50 16.65 -0.22 -3.57
N PRO A 51 17.62 0.61 -3.17
CA PRO A 51 18.48 1.34 -4.11
C PRO A 51 19.26 0.43 -5.06
N ALA A 52 19.44 -0.85 -4.70
CA ALA A 52 20.09 -1.86 -5.53
C ALA A 52 19.11 -2.64 -6.42
N ALA A 53 17.80 -2.52 -6.21
CA ALA A 53 16.82 -3.10 -7.11
C ALA A 53 16.83 -2.33 -8.44
N ARG A 54 16.98 -3.08 -9.54
CA ARG A 54 17.14 -2.56 -10.90
C ARG A 54 15.98 -3.02 -11.78
#